data_AF-S9TU43-F1
#
_entry.id   AF-S9TU43-F1
#
_cell.length_a   1.000
_cell.length_b   1.000
_cell.length_c   1.000
_cell.angle_alpha   90.00
_cell.angle_beta   90.00
_cell.angle_gamma   90.00
#
_symmetry.space_group_name_H-M   'P 1'
#
loop_
_entity.id
_entity.type
_entity.pdbx_description
1 polymer ?
#
loop_
_entity_poly.entity_id
_entity_poly.type
_entity_poly.pdbx_seq_one_letter_code
_entity_poly.pdbx_strand_id
1 'polypeptide(L)'
;MTEEVPEYSKCLQISREDKEKLVDRLYTQSIESKKQKLEELEARYYPKKESKKISKEDIQKSVLRQVDEEMEFRRRAQAQAEANVYTKDAKTKKSADTAMSPLEIEESVKRMYDEALQRKEKNLEQSRKQYMFDPEKSAPTKKAPPGELKEYFEKISKPKKTDFSTDEINAIYGLSNAAVAPPE
;
A
#
# COMPACT_ATOMS: atom_id res chain seq x y z
N MET A 1 46.00 -39.75 -74.37
CA MET A 1 44.85 -39.46 -73.51
C MET A 1 45.28 -38.38 -72.55
N THR A 2 44.96 -37.11 -72.88
CA THR A 2 45.26 -35.95 -72.04
C THR A 2 43.95 -35.52 -71.40
N GLU A 3 43.80 -35.80 -70.12
CA GLU A 3 42.67 -35.35 -69.31
C GLU A 3 42.84 -33.85 -69.04
N GLU A 4 41.93 -33.05 -69.59
CA GLU A 4 41.84 -31.62 -69.29
C GLU A 4 41.20 -31.46 -67.90
N VAL A 5 42.00 -30.98 -66.95
CA VAL A 5 41.53 -30.62 -65.61
C VAL A 5 40.72 -29.32 -65.71
N PRO A 6 39.44 -29.29 -65.30
CA PRO A 6 38.65 -28.08 -65.36
C PRO A 6 39.12 -27.06 -64.32
N GLU A 7 39.48 -25.86 -64.78
CA GLU A 7 39.87 -24.70 -63.96
C GLU A 7 38.69 -24.19 -63.11
N TYR A 8 38.47 -24.81 -61.95
CA TYR A 8 37.57 -24.27 -60.93
C TYR A 8 38.32 -23.34 -59.98
N SER A 9 38.72 -22.15 -60.43
CA SER A 9 39.12 -21.10 -59.48
C SER A 9 39.08 -19.67 -60.01
N LYS A 10 37.98 -19.28 -60.66
CA LYS A 10 37.64 -17.85 -60.71
C LYS A 10 36.95 -17.46 -59.41
N CYS A 11 37.75 -17.11 -58.40
CA CYS A 11 37.24 -16.43 -57.21
C CYS A 11 36.65 -15.08 -57.66
N LEU A 12 35.32 -15.00 -57.74
CA LEU A 12 34.60 -13.75 -57.91
C LEU A 12 34.94 -12.84 -56.73
N GLN A 13 35.77 -11.82 -56.99
CA GLN A 13 36.10 -10.82 -55.98
C GLN A 13 34.92 -9.85 -55.85
N ILE A 14 34.27 -9.86 -54.69
CA ILE A 14 33.18 -8.93 -54.37
C ILE A 14 33.76 -7.52 -54.27
N SER A 15 33.13 -6.56 -54.97
CA SER A 15 33.48 -5.14 -54.89
C SER A 15 33.33 -4.61 -53.47
N ARG A 16 34.10 -3.57 -53.12
CA ARG A 16 34.00 -2.94 -51.80
C ARG A 16 32.59 -2.43 -51.49
N GLU A 17 31.93 -1.82 -52.46
CA GLU A 17 30.57 -1.30 -52.33
C GLU A 17 29.56 -2.42 -52.05
N ASP A 18 29.72 -3.57 -52.69
CA ASP A 18 28.84 -4.73 -52.49
C ASP A 18 29.06 -5.36 -51.12
N LYS A 19 30.29 -5.33 -50.59
CA LYS A 19 30.56 -5.74 -49.21
C LYS A 19 29.87 -4.81 -48.21
N GLU A 20 29.94 -3.50 -48.43
CA GLU A 20 29.29 -2.51 -47.56
C GLU A 20 27.77 -2.70 -47.55
N LYS A 21 27.13 -2.85 -48.72
CA LYS A 21 25.70 -3.17 -48.83
C LYS A 21 25.33 -4.48 -48.15
N LEU A 22 26.17 -5.51 -48.27
CA LEU A 22 25.94 -6.80 -47.62
C LEU A 22 26.03 -6.67 -46.10
N VAL A 23 27.01 -5.93 -45.58
CA VAL A 23 27.17 -5.65 -44.16
C VAL A 23 25.96 -4.91 -43.62
N ASP A 24 25.50 -3.86 -44.31
CA ASP A 24 24.32 -3.10 -43.91
C ASP A 24 23.07 -3.99 -43.86
N ARG A 25 22.87 -4.84 -44.87
CA ARG A 25 21.74 -5.78 -44.91
C ARG A 25 21.79 -6.80 -43.77
N LEU A 26 22.97 -7.35 -43.47
CA LEU A 26 23.14 -8.30 -42.38
C LEU A 26 22.94 -7.61 -41.01
N TYR A 27 23.38 -6.37 -40.89
CA TYR A 27 23.22 -5.58 -39.68
C TYR A 27 21.75 -5.26 -39.40
N THR A 28 21.00 -4.80 -40.41
CA THR A 28 19.56 -4.52 -40.26
C THR A 28 18.77 -5.78 -39.90
N GLN A 29 19.03 -6.89 -40.59
CA GLN A 29 18.44 -8.20 -40.25
C GLN A 29 18.77 -8.63 -38.82
N SER A 30 20.00 -8.38 -38.35
CA SER A 30 20.41 -8.68 -36.98
C SER A 30 19.65 -7.84 -35.95
N ILE A 31 19.46 -6.54 -36.21
CA ILE A 31 18.70 -5.64 -35.34
C ILE A 31 17.25 -6.10 -35.27
N GLU A 32 16.61 -6.39 -36.39
CA GLU A 32 15.21 -6.82 -36.45
C GLU A 32 15.02 -8.14 -35.68
N SER A 33 15.92 -9.11 -35.90
CA SER A 33 15.89 -10.38 -35.17
C SER A 33 16.03 -10.20 -33.65
N LYS A 34 16.89 -9.26 -33.21
CA LYS A 34 17.06 -8.95 -31.78
C LYS A 34 15.83 -8.24 -31.21
N LYS A 35 15.22 -7.32 -31.96
CA LYS A 35 13.98 -6.65 -31.55
C LYS A 35 12.84 -7.63 -31.36
N GLN A 36 12.64 -8.55 -32.32
CA GLN A 36 11.62 -9.60 -32.22
C GLN A 36 11.85 -10.49 -30.98
N LYS A 37 13.08 -10.94 -30.76
CA LYS A 37 13.41 -11.73 -29.55
C LYS A 37 13.16 -10.95 -28.26
N LEU A 38 13.46 -9.65 -28.22
CA LEU A 38 13.18 -8.83 -27.04
C LEU A 38 11.68 -8.68 -26.81
N GLU A 39 10.90 -8.47 -27.86
CA GLU A 39 9.44 -8.36 -27.77
C GLU A 39 8.80 -9.68 -27.30
N GLU A 40 9.27 -10.83 -27.80
CA GLU A 40 8.86 -12.15 -27.33
C GLU A 40 9.19 -12.36 -25.84
N LEU A 41 10.40 -11.96 -25.41
CA LEU A 41 10.82 -12.04 -24.02
C LEU A 41 10.02 -11.09 -23.13
N GLU A 42 9.76 -9.87 -23.57
CA GLU A 42 8.89 -8.91 -22.87
C GLU A 42 7.49 -9.50 -22.70
N ALA A 43 6.89 -10.04 -23.77
CA ALA A 43 5.57 -10.66 -23.70
C ALA A 43 5.54 -11.88 -22.75
N ARG A 44 6.62 -12.67 -22.72
CA ARG A 44 6.73 -13.88 -21.89
C ARG A 44 6.95 -13.59 -20.42
N TYR A 45 7.86 -12.66 -20.10
CA TYR A 45 8.28 -12.38 -18.72
C TYR A 45 7.52 -11.21 -18.08
N TYR A 46 7.05 -10.26 -18.89
CA TYR A 46 6.36 -9.05 -18.45
C TYR A 46 5.05 -8.85 -19.23
N PRO A 47 4.07 -9.77 -19.09
CA PRO A 47 2.78 -9.61 -19.75
C PRO A 47 2.11 -8.30 -19.29
N LYS A 48 2.00 -7.34 -20.21
CA LYS A 48 1.36 -6.04 -19.96
C LYS A 48 -0.14 -6.27 -19.77
N LYS A 49 -0.59 -6.30 -18.51
CA LYS A 49 -2.03 -6.27 -18.19
C LYS A 49 -2.58 -4.90 -18.57
N GLU A 50 -3.74 -4.88 -19.21
CA GLU A 50 -4.43 -3.62 -19.48
C GLU A 50 -4.74 -2.87 -18.18
N SER A 51 -4.54 -1.56 -18.20
CA SER A 51 -4.87 -0.71 -17.07
C SER A 51 -6.39 -0.75 -16.85
N LYS A 52 -6.83 -1.25 -15.69
CA LYS A 52 -8.24 -1.18 -15.29
C LYS A 52 -8.61 0.29 -15.10
N LYS A 53 -9.40 0.85 -16.02
CA LYS A 53 -9.98 2.18 -15.88
C LYS A 53 -11.19 2.08 -14.97
N ILE A 54 -11.22 2.92 -13.92
CA ILE A 54 -12.37 3.02 -13.03
C ILE A 54 -13.49 3.73 -13.79
N SER A 55 -14.71 3.21 -13.71
CA SER A 55 -15.86 3.85 -14.37
C SER A 55 -16.18 5.19 -13.70
N LYS A 56 -16.75 6.14 -14.46
CA LYS A 56 -17.19 7.42 -13.90
C LYS A 56 -18.21 7.23 -12.78
N GLU A 57 -19.07 6.21 -12.91
CA GLU A 57 -20.08 5.85 -11.92
C GLU A 57 -19.44 5.36 -10.61
N ASP A 58 -18.38 4.55 -10.67
CA ASP A 58 -17.68 4.08 -9.47
C ASP A 58 -16.95 5.22 -8.75
N ILE A 59 -16.38 6.15 -9.51
CA ILE A 59 -15.78 7.38 -8.96
C ILE A 59 -16.86 8.17 -8.23
N GLN A 60 -18.02 8.40 -8.86
CA GLN A 60 -19.13 9.13 -8.25
C GLN A 60 -19.66 8.43 -6.99
N LYS A 61 -19.84 7.11 -7.02
CA LYS A 61 -20.25 6.33 -5.83
C LYS A 61 -19.24 6.47 -4.69
N SER A 62 -17.94 6.43 -4.99
CA SER A 62 -16.90 6.60 -3.96
C SER A 62 -16.91 8.01 -3.37
N VAL A 63 -17.12 9.04 -4.19
CA VAL A 63 -17.21 10.43 -3.72
C VAL A 63 -18.44 10.61 -2.84
N LEU A 64 -19.61 10.10 -3.27
CA LEU A 64 -20.83 10.17 -2.46
C LEU A 64 -20.64 9.50 -1.10
N ARG A 65 -20.08 8.28 -1.08
CA ARG A 65 -19.79 7.57 0.17
C ARG A 65 -18.89 8.38 1.10
N GLN A 66 -17.81 8.97 0.58
CA GLN A 66 -16.90 9.78 1.39
C GLN A 66 -17.58 11.03 1.96
N VAL A 67 -18.45 11.68 1.18
CA VAL A 67 -19.20 12.85 1.63
C VAL A 67 -20.22 12.45 2.70
N ASP A 68 -20.95 11.36 2.49
CA ASP A 68 -21.96 10.88 3.43
C ASP A 68 -21.32 10.47 4.77
N GLU A 69 -20.21 9.72 4.73
CA GLU A 69 -19.44 9.32 5.92
C GLU A 69 -18.94 10.55 6.71
N GLU A 70 -18.39 11.55 6.02
CA GLU A 70 -17.92 12.79 6.63
C GLU A 70 -19.08 13.60 7.23
N MET A 71 -20.22 13.66 6.54
CA MET A 71 -21.41 14.34 7.03
C MET A 71 -22.01 13.65 8.25
N GLU A 72 -22.05 12.32 8.28
CA GLU A 72 -22.46 11.56 9.46
C GLU A 72 -21.51 11.79 10.64
N PHE A 73 -20.21 11.78 10.40
CA PHE A 73 -19.21 12.07 11.42
C PHE A 73 -19.43 13.45 12.04
N ARG A 74 -19.62 14.48 11.21
CA ARG A 74 -19.91 15.85 11.67
C ARG A 74 -21.21 15.94 12.45
N ARG A 75 -22.28 15.27 11.98
CA ARG A 75 -23.56 15.23 12.70
C ARG A 75 -23.42 14.59 14.07
N ARG A 76 -22.71 13.46 14.19
CA ARG A 76 -22.45 12.81 15.48
C ARG A 76 -21.63 13.70 16.41
N ALA A 77 -20.58 14.34 15.88
CA ALA A 77 -19.77 15.27 16.66
C ALA A 77 -20.57 16.47 17.18
N GLN A 78 -21.44 17.05 16.34
CA GLN A 78 -22.36 18.13 16.73
C GLN A 78 -23.34 17.67 17.80
N ALA A 79 -24.01 16.54 17.61
CA ALA A 79 -24.94 15.98 18.60
C ALA A 79 -24.25 15.71 19.95
N GLN A 80 -23.02 15.21 19.94
CA GLN A 80 -22.22 15.03 21.16
C GLN A 80 -21.86 16.37 21.81
N ALA A 81 -21.48 17.38 21.03
CA ALA A 81 -21.19 18.71 21.56
C ALA A 81 -22.43 19.34 22.21
N GLU A 82 -23.59 19.26 21.55
CA GLU A 82 -24.87 19.74 22.08
C GLU A 82 -25.27 19.02 23.37
N ALA A 83 -25.17 17.69 23.40
CA ALA A 83 -25.44 16.91 24.61
C ALA A 83 -24.50 17.30 25.77
N ASN A 84 -23.23 17.54 25.47
CA ASN A 84 -22.24 18.00 26.47
C ASN A 84 -22.53 19.41 26.98
N VAL A 85 -23.03 20.31 26.14
CA VAL A 85 -23.41 21.68 26.56
C VAL A 85 -24.63 21.62 27.47
N TYR A 86 -25.70 20.93 27.07
CA TYR A 86 -26.93 20.81 27.87
C TYR A 86 -26.70 20.10 29.21
N THR A 87 -25.86 19.07 29.26
CA THR A 87 -25.53 18.38 30.52
C THR A 87 -24.63 19.22 31.43
N LYS A 88 -23.77 20.08 30.87
CA LYS A 88 -22.95 21.01 31.63
C LYS A 88 -23.76 22.18 32.15
N ASP A 89 -24.67 22.76 31.36
CA ASP A 89 -25.51 23.90 31.77
C ASP A 89 -26.43 23.59 32.96
N ALA A 90 -26.86 22.35 33.10
CA ALA A 90 -27.61 21.90 34.28
C ALA A 90 -26.74 21.78 35.56
N LYS A 91 -25.42 21.56 35.40
CA LYS A 91 -24.47 21.41 36.52
C LYS A 91 -23.76 22.73 36.85
N THR A 92 -23.45 23.57 35.86
CA THR A 92 -22.79 24.88 36.04
C THR A 92 -23.73 25.92 36.64
N LYS A 93 -25.05 25.85 36.37
CA LYS A 93 -26.03 26.71 37.07
C LYS A 93 -26.11 26.49 38.58
N LYS A 94 -25.62 25.35 39.11
CA LYS A 94 -25.55 25.11 40.56
C LYS A 94 -24.22 25.55 41.19
N SER A 95 -23.19 25.85 40.39
CA SER A 95 -21.86 26.22 40.86
C SER A 95 -21.46 27.66 40.52
N ALA A 96 -22.25 28.39 39.73
CA ALA A 96 -21.94 29.75 39.30
C ALA A 96 -22.15 30.80 40.40
N ASP A 97 -22.99 30.52 41.41
CA ASP A 97 -23.24 31.45 42.53
C ASP A 97 -22.21 31.31 43.67
N THR A 98 -21.31 30.34 43.60
CA THR A 98 -20.22 30.18 44.58
C THR A 98 -18.95 30.77 43.98
N ALA A 99 -18.60 32.01 44.39
CA ALA A 99 -17.30 32.58 44.08
C ALA A 99 -16.23 31.64 44.66
N MET A 100 -15.45 30.98 43.79
CA MET A 100 -14.40 30.07 44.23
C MET A 100 -13.40 30.80 45.12
N SER A 101 -13.02 30.17 46.22
CA SER A 101 -12.05 30.78 47.13
C SER A 101 -10.69 30.89 46.43
N PRO A 102 -9.83 31.86 46.81
CA PRO A 102 -8.49 32.00 46.24
C PRO A 102 -7.66 30.71 46.33
N LEU A 103 -7.83 29.92 47.39
CA LEU A 103 -7.15 28.63 47.58
C LEU A 103 -7.63 27.57 46.57
N GLU A 104 -8.92 27.53 46.28
CA GLU A 104 -9.48 26.62 45.27
C GLU A 104 -9.00 26.98 43.86
N ILE A 105 -8.80 28.27 43.60
CA ILE A 105 -8.22 28.76 42.34
C ILE A 105 -6.77 28.29 42.22
N GLU A 106 -5.97 28.44 43.27
CA GLU A 106 -4.57 27.98 43.31
C GLU A 106 -4.46 26.47 43.09
N GLU A 107 -5.31 25.68 43.77
CA GLU A 107 -5.36 24.22 43.59
C GLU A 107 -5.78 23.82 42.17
N SER A 108 -6.76 24.52 41.59
CA SER A 108 -7.20 24.28 40.22
C SER A 108 -6.11 24.59 39.20
N VAL A 109 -5.40 25.72 39.37
CA VAL A 109 -4.27 26.12 38.53
C VAL A 109 -3.13 25.09 38.65
N LYS A 110 -2.81 24.66 39.87
CA LYS A 110 -1.80 23.63 40.12
C LYS A 110 -2.15 22.31 39.43
N ARG A 111 -3.39 21.84 39.55
CA ARG A 111 -3.85 20.62 38.86
C ARG A 111 -3.73 20.75 37.35
N MET A 112 -4.17 21.86 36.76
CA MET A 112 -4.04 22.09 35.31
C MET A 112 -2.58 22.09 34.86
N TYR A 113 -1.69 22.69 35.65
CA TYR A 113 -0.26 22.70 35.36
C TYR A 113 0.33 21.29 35.39
N ASP A 114 0.03 20.50 36.42
CA ASP A 114 0.51 19.13 36.56
C ASP A 114 -0.02 18.22 35.43
N GLU A 115 -1.31 18.34 35.09
CA GLU A 115 -1.92 17.62 33.97
C GLU A 115 -1.26 17.98 32.63
N ALA A 116 -0.97 19.26 32.40
CA ALA A 116 -0.29 19.71 31.19
C ALA A 116 1.14 19.15 31.10
N LEU A 117 1.84 19.08 32.23
CA LEU A 117 3.19 18.50 32.32
C LEU A 117 3.17 17.02 31.99
N GLN A 118 2.26 16.25 32.61
CA GLN A 118 2.09 14.82 32.31
C GLN A 118 1.73 14.57 30.85
N ARG A 119 0.86 15.39 30.26
CA ARG A 119 0.50 15.27 28.84
C ARG A 119 1.71 15.52 27.94
N LYS A 120 2.53 16.53 28.27
CA LYS A 120 3.76 16.83 27.54
C LYS A 120 4.76 15.68 27.63
N GLU A 121 4.94 15.09 28.81
CA GLU A 121 5.81 13.93 29.02
C GLU A 121 5.35 12.73 28.20
N LYS A 122 4.06 12.38 28.26
CA LYS A 122 3.48 11.28 27.44
C LYS A 122 3.67 11.51 25.94
N ASN A 123 3.43 12.73 25.46
CA ASN A 123 3.65 13.08 24.05
C ASN A 123 5.14 12.97 23.67
N LEU A 124 6.03 13.35 24.58
CA LEU A 124 7.48 13.26 24.38
C LEU A 124 7.96 11.80 24.38
N GLU A 125 7.41 10.94 25.23
CA GLU A 125 7.67 9.50 25.19
C GLU A 125 7.13 8.84 23.92
N GLN A 126 5.93 9.21 23.47
CA GLN A 126 5.35 8.69 22.23
C GLN A 126 6.18 9.11 21.02
N SER A 127 6.55 10.39 20.94
CA SER A 127 7.44 10.86 19.87
C SER A 127 8.82 10.21 19.96
N ARG A 128 9.38 10.01 21.16
CA ARG A 128 10.61 9.21 21.32
C ARG A 128 10.43 7.79 20.79
N LYS A 129 9.34 7.09 21.12
CA LYS A 129 9.07 5.74 20.58
C LYS A 129 8.91 5.73 19.06
N GLN A 130 8.32 6.78 18.49
CA GLN A 130 8.06 6.88 17.06
C GLN A 130 9.31 7.29 16.25
N TYR A 131 10.18 8.12 16.82
CA TYR A 131 11.28 8.77 16.11
C TYR A 131 12.68 8.39 16.62
N MET A 132 12.80 7.74 17.79
CA MET A 132 14.05 7.06 18.13
C MET A 132 14.14 5.81 17.28
N PHE A 133 15.15 5.82 16.40
CA PHE A 133 15.62 4.63 15.72
C PHE A 133 16.15 3.67 16.79
N ASP A 134 15.36 2.66 17.19
CA ASP A 134 15.84 1.53 18.00
C ASP A 134 16.77 0.69 17.11
N PRO A 135 18.11 0.80 17.19
CA PRO A 135 19.00 0.06 16.27
C PRO A 135 18.86 -1.46 16.42
N GLU A 136 18.30 -1.94 17.53
CA GLU A 136 17.99 -3.35 17.77
C GLU A 136 16.68 -3.82 17.11
N LYS A 137 15.74 -2.92 16.81
CA LYS A 137 14.47 -3.23 16.12
C LYS A 137 14.47 -2.83 14.65
N SER A 138 15.21 -1.80 14.28
CA SER A 138 15.24 -1.24 12.93
C SER A 138 16.27 -1.90 12.01
N ALA A 139 17.16 -2.72 12.56
CA ALA A 139 18.11 -3.49 11.79
C ALA A 139 17.82 -5.00 11.94
N PRO A 140 17.43 -5.72 10.88
CA PRO A 140 17.51 -7.17 10.85
C PRO A 140 18.99 -7.58 10.70
N THR A 141 19.83 -7.25 11.69
CA THR A 141 21.23 -7.67 11.75
C THR A 141 21.37 -9.11 12.23
N LYS A 142 20.32 -9.67 12.85
CA LYS A 142 20.21 -11.10 13.08
C LYS A 142 19.56 -11.70 11.84
N LYS A 143 20.35 -12.46 11.07
CA LYS A 143 19.83 -13.42 10.10
C LYS A 143 18.71 -14.19 10.79
N ALA A 144 17.46 -14.00 10.36
CA ALA A 144 16.36 -14.77 10.91
C ALA A 144 16.74 -16.26 10.84
N PRO A 145 16.41 -17.07 11.86
CA PRO A 145 16.75 -18.48 11.85
C PRO A 145 16.24 -19.11 10.55
N PRO A 146 17.00 -20.05 9.96
CA PRO A 146 16.69 -20.59 8.63
C PRO A 146 15.30 -21.22 8.51
N GLY A 147 14.66 -21.57 9.63
CA GLY A 147 13.25 -22.00 9.68
C GLY A 147 12.26 -20.88 9.37
N GLU A 148 12.42 -19.70 9.98
CA GLU A 148 11.51 -18.56 9.79
C GLU A 148 11.59 -18.00 8.36
N LEU A 149 12.78 -18.01 7.74
CA LEU A 149 12.92 -17.63 6.33
C LEU A 149 12.17 -18.61 5.41
N LYS A 150 12.24 -19.92 5.68
CA LYS A 150 11.51 -20.92 4.89
C LYS A 150 10.00 -20.71 5.01
N GLU A 151 9.49 -20.51 6.21
CA GLU A 151 8.07 -20.22 6.43
C GLU A 151 7.62 -18.93 5.74
N TYR A 152 8.45 -17.88 5.79
CA TYR A 152 8.19 -16.63 5.10
C TYR A 152 8.16 -16.81 3.57
N PHE A 153 9.14 -17.53 3.02
CA PHE A 153 9.17 -17.86 1.59
C PHE A 153 8.00 -18.75 1.17
N GLU A 154 7.60 -19.73 1.98
CA GLU A 154 6.41 -20.56 1.74
C GLU A 154 5.12 -19.76 1.78
N LYS A 155 5.05 -18.72 2.63
CA LYS A 155 3.89 -17.84 2.71
C LYS A 155 3.77 -16.91 1.51
N ILE A 156 4.90 -16.49 0.93
CA ILE A 156 4.93 -15.58 -0.23
C ILE A 156 4.90 -16.34 -1.56
N SER A 157 5.44 -17.55 -1.61
CA SER A 157 5.45 -18.38 -2.81
C SER A 157 4.08 -18.96 -3.14
N LYS A 158 3.18 -19.08 -2.16
CA LYS A 158 1.80 -19.47 -2.39
C LYS A 158 1.07 -18.32 -3.12
N PRO A 159 0.58 -18.52 -4.35
CA PRO A 159 -0.21 -17.50 -5.03
C PRO A 159 -1.43 -17.17 -4.16
N LYS A 160 -1.63 -15.88 -3.90
CA LYS A 160 -2.80 -15.41 -3.14
C LYS A 160 -4.05 -15.88 -3.88
N LYS A 161 -4.99 -16.53 -3.17
CA LYS A 161 -6.31 -16.85 -3.72
C LYS A 161 -6.92 -15.57 -4.30
N THR A 162 -7.31 -15.60 -5.55
CA THR A 162 -7.94 -14.48 -6.26
C THR A 162 -9.44 -14.41 -5.98
N ASP A 163 -10.03 -15.55 -5.67
CA ASP A 163 -11.46 -15.72 -5.47
C ASP A 163 -11.70 -16.31 -4.07
N PHE A 164 -12.48 -15.60 -3.26
CA PHE A 164 -12.90 -16.03 -1.93
C PHE A 164 -14.37 -16.43 -1.98
N SER A 165 -14.73 -17.54 -1.32
CA SER A 165 -16.14 -17.91 -1.13
C SER A 165 -16.83 -16.93 -0.18
N THR A 166 -18.15 -16.74 -0.31
CA THR A 166 -18.94 -15.94 0.64
C THR A 166 -18.78 -16.44 2.07
N ASP A 167 -18.59 -17.74 2.26
CA ASP A 167 -18.38 -18.33 3.59
C ASP A 167 -17.00 -17.99 4.17
N GLU A 168 -15.97 -17.93 3.32
CA GLU A 168 -14.62 -17.51 3.72
C GLU A 168 -14.61 -16.02 4.08
N ILE A 169 -15.32 -15.20 3.31
CA ILE A 169 -15.52 -13.77 3.59
C ILE A 169 -16.25 -13.60 4.93
N ASN A 170 -17.35 -14.33 5.13
CA ASN A 170 -18.13 -14.27 6.36
C ASN A 170 -17.30 -14.72 7.58
N ALA A 171 -16.42 -15.72 7.43
CA ALA A 171 -15.50 -16.13 8.49
C ALA A 171 -14.47 -15.05 8.83
N ILE A 172 -13.91 -14.35 7.83
CA ILE A 172 -12.95 -13.24 8.03
C ILE A 172 -13.60 -12.09 8.82
N TYR A 173 -14.87 -11.81 8.56
CA TYR A 173 -15.61 -10.72 9.20
C TYR A 173 -16.41 -11.15 10.43
N GLY A 174 -16.31 -12.40 10.87
CA GLY A 174 -17.06 -12.91 12.03
C GLY A 174 -18.58 -12.92 11.83
N LEU A 175 -19.04 -12.96 10.58
CA LEU A 175 -20.45 -12.94 10.16
C LEU A 175 -21.04 -14.36 10.01
N SER A 176 -20.27 -15.41 10.31
CA SER A 176 -20.75 -16.79 10.24
C SER A 176 -21.74 -17.08 11.37
N ASN A 177 -23.03 -16.88 11.09
CA ASN A 177 -24.21 -17.40 11.77
C ASN A 177 -24.02 -17.77 13.26
N ALA A 178 -23.96 -16.75 14.13
CA ALA A 178 -24.51 -16.93 15.47
C ALA A 178 -26.02 -17.16 15.29
N ALA A 179 -26.47 -18.35 15.65
CA ALA A 179 -27.85 -18.78 15.60
C ALA A 179 -28.80 -17.71 16.16
N VAL A 180 -29.56 -17.07 15.27
CA VAL A 180 -30.77 -16.34 15.65
C VAL A 180 -31.81 -17.41 16.00
N ALA A 181 -31.85 -17.79 17.28
CA ALA A 181 -32.98 -18.53 17.81
C ALA A 181 -34.22 -17.61 17.72
N PRO A 182 -35.33 -18.07 17.12
CA PRO A 182 -36.55 -17.28 17.09
C PRO A 182 -37.09 -17.09 18.51
N PRO A 183 -37.63 -15.91 18.85
CA PRO A 183 -38.30 -15.71 20.13
C PRO A 183 -39.60 -16.53 20.15
N GLU A 184 -39.75 -17.36 21.19
CA GLU A 184 -41.05 -17.91 21.62
C GLU A 184 -41.89 -16.84 22.34
#